data_AF-A0A2N3E2A2-F1
#
_entry.id   AF-A0A2N3E2A2-F1
#
_cell.length_a   1.000
_cell.length_b   1.000
_cell.length_c   1.000
_cell.angle_alpha   90.00
_cell.angle_beta   90.00
_cell.angle_gamma   90.00
#
_symmetry.space_group_name_H-M   'P 1'
#
loop_
_entity.id
_entity.type
_entity.pdbx_description
1 polymer ?
#
loop_
_entity_poly.entity_id
_entity_poly.type
_entity_poly.pdbx_seq_one_letter_code
_entity_poly.pdbx_strand_id
1 'polypeptide(L)'
;MTKTMLIDAAHLEETRVVVVSGNRVEEFDFESENRKQLRGNIYLAKVTRVEPSLQAAFVEYGGNRHGFLAFSEIHPDYYQIPVADREALLRQQAAEARRE
;
A
#
# COMPACT_ATOMS: atom_id res chain seq x y z
N MET A 1 -28.55 -14.68 4.44
CA MET A 1 -28.13 -14.73 5.85
C MET A 1 -27.35 -13.47 6.16
N THR A 2 -27.48 -12.93 7.37
CA THR A 2 -26.74 -11.73 7.79
C THR A 2 -25.30 -12.10 8.11
N LYS A 3 -24.35 -11.32 7.57
CA LYS A 3 -22.96 -11.36 7.99
C LYS A 3 -22.75 -10.39 9.14
N THR A 4 -22.04 -10.83 10.18
CA THR A 4 -21.74 -10.03 11.36
C THR A 4 -20.23 -10.02 11.57
N MET A 5 -19.66 -8.86 11.86
CA MET A 5 -18.25 -8.72 12.25
C MET A 5 -18.16 -8.59 13.78
N LEU A 6 -17.40 -9.46 14.41
CA LEU A 6 -17.13 -9.48 15.84
C LEU A 6 -15.69 -9.03 16.07
N ILE A 7 -15.48 -8.06 16.97
CA ILE A 7 -14.16 -7.53 17.31
C ILE A 7 -13.94 -7.76 18.80
N ASP A 8 -12.87 -8.46 19.15
CA ASP A 8 -12.45 -8.71 20.53
C ASP A 8 -11.09 -8.04 20.78
N ALA A 9 -11.10 -7.05 21.66
CA ALA A 9 -9.93 -6.28 22.10
C ALA A 9 -9.78 -6.35 23.63
N ALA A 10 -10.29 -7.40 24.28
CA ALA A 10 -10.20 -7.55 25.74
C ALA A 10 -8.78 -7.86 26.22
N HIS A 11 -7.96 -8.49 25.38
CA HIS A 11 -6.55 -8.75 25.65
C HIS A 11 -5.69 -7.65 25.04
N LEU A 12 -4.76 -7.09 25.82
CA LEU A 12 -3.88 -6.03 25.33
C LEU A 12 -2.85 -6.54 24.32
N GLU A 13 -2.50 -7.82 24.40
CA GLU A 13 -1.47 -8.45 23.57
C GLU A 13 -1.96 -8.73 22.13
N GLU A 14 -3.28 -8.87 21.94
CA GLU A 14 -3.88 -9.20 20.65
C GLU A 14 -5.30 -8.64 20.48
N THR A 15 -5.61 -8.17 19.28
CA THR A 15 -6.98 -7.85 18.85
C THR A 15 -7.43 -8.87 17.81
N ARG A 16 -8.62 -9.44 17.96
CA ARG A 16 -9.16 -10.49 17.08
C ARG A 16 -10.40 -9.98 16.36
N VAL A 17 -10.50 -10.25 15.06
CA VAL A 17 -11.65 -9.88 14.22
C VAL A 17 -12.19 -11.12 13.52
N VAL A 18 -13.49 -11.36 13.61
CA VAL A 18 -14.15 -12.52 13.01
C VAL A 18 -15.35 -12.07 12.20
N VAL A 19 -15.47 -12.52 10.95
CA VAL A 19 -16.69 -12.38 10.16
C VAL A 19 -17.46 -13.70 10.22
N VAL A 20 -18.68 -13.64 10.71
CA VAL A 20 -19.58 -14.81 10.85
C VAL A 20 -20.82 -14.66 9.97
N SER A 21 -21.31 -15.78 9.46
CA SER A 21 -22.59 -15.90 8.76
C SER A 21 -23.45 -16.90 9.53
N GLY A 22 -24.39 -16.39 10.33
CA GLY A 22 -25.08 -17.19 11.35
C GLY A 22 -24.11 -17.69 12.42
N ASN A 23 -24.00 -19.02 12.59
CA ASN A 23 -23.06 -19.66 13.52
C ASN A 23 -21.76 -20.16 12.86
N ARG A 24 -21.52 -19.79 11.58
CA ARG A 24 -20.34 -20.22 10.83
C ARG A 24 -19.34 -19.07 10.70
N VAL A 25 -18.09 -19.33 11.04
CA VAL A 25 -16.96 -18.43 10.76
C VAL A 25 -16.64 -18.50 9.26
N GLU A 26 -16.59 -17.35 8.61
CA GLU A 26 -16.14 -17.20 7.23
C GLU A 26 -14.71 -16.67 7.16
N GLU A 27 -14.39 -15.64 7.95
CA GLU A 27 -13.04 -15.04 8.00
C GLU A 27 -12.63 -14.80 9.45
N PHE A 28 -11.34 -14.96 9.72
CA PHE A 28 -10.71 -14.72 11.01
C PHE A 28 -9.37 -14.03 10.77
N ASP A 29 -9.14 -12.92 11.46
CA ASP A 29 -7.87 -12.21 11.47
C ASP A 29 -7.53 -11.76 12.90
N PHE A 30 -6.24 -11.56 13.17
CA PHE A 30 -5.79 -11.04 14.44
C PHE A 30 -4.55 -10.16 14.29
N GLU A 31 -4.46 -9.13 15.12
CA GLU A 31 -3.32 -8.24 15.21
C GLU A 31 -2.64 -8.43 16.56
N SER A 32 -1.31 -8.64 16.57
CA SER A 32 -0.52 -8.77 17.79
C SER A 32 0.29 -7.50 18.05
N GLU A 33 0.37 -7.09 19.31
CA GLU A 33 1.16 -5.92 19.73
C GLU A 33 2.63 -6.04 19.32
N ASN A 34 3.18 -7.25 19.37
CA ASN A 34 4.60 -7.52 19.15
C ASN A 34 5.02 -7.52 17.68
N ARG A 35 4.07 -7.56 16.74
CA ARG A 35 4.38 -7.62 15.30
C ARG A 35 3.44 -6.75 14.49
N LYS A 36 3.78 -5.47 14.39
CA LYS A 36 3.08 -4.55 13.48
C LYS A 36 3.33 -4.94 12.03
N GLN A 37 2.25 -5.22 11.31
CA GLN A 37 2.30 -5.43 9.87
C GLN A 37 2.55 -4.08 9.18
N LEU A 38 3.69 -3.97 8.50
CA LEU A 38 4.03 -2.77 7.71
C LEU A 38 3.50 -2.84 6.27
N ARG A 39 3.12 -4.04 5.81
CA ARG A 39 2.64 -4.28 4.45
C ARG A 39 1.26 -3.66 4.29
N GLY A 40 1.11 -2.83 3.25
CA GLY A 40 -0.14 -2.13 2.93
C GLY A 40 -0.23 -0.72 3.54
N ASN A 41 0.70 -0.34 4.41
CA ASN A 41 0.74 1.00 4.96
C ASN A 41 1.13 2.02 3.90
N ILE A 42 0.57 3.22 4.02
CA ILE A 42 0.85 4.37 3.15
C ILE A 42 1.58 5.42 3.98
N TYR A 43 2.69 5.91 3.44
CA TYR A 43 3.56 6.88 4.10
C TYR A 43 3.76 8.11 3.21
N LEU A 44 3.81 9.29 3.82
CA LEU A 44 4.47 10.44 3.21
C LEU A 44 5.98 10.27 3.42
N ALA A 45 6.72 10.05 2.33
CA ALA A 45 8.14 9.74 2.38
C ALA A 45 8.97 10.79 1.63
N LYS A 46 10.27 10.84 1.92
CA LYS A 46 11.24 11.71 1.25
C LYS A 46 12.22 10.88 0.43
N VAL A 47 12.46 11.28 -0.82
CA VAL A 47 13.53 10.68 -1.63
C VAL A 47 14.88 11.07 -1.05
N THR A 48 15.70 10.07 -0.72
CA THR A 48 17.04 10.26 -0.12
C THR A 48 18.14 10.24 -1.18
N ARG A 49 18.04 9.35 -2.16
CA ARG A 49 18.94 9.29 -3.32
C ARG A 49 18.27 8.59 -4.50
N VAL A 50 18.76 8.90 -5.69
CA VAL A 50 18.35 8.26 -6.96
C VAL A 50 19.52 7.42 -7.45
N GLU A 51 19.25 6.18 -7.86
CA GLU A 51 20.23 5.21 -8.34
C GLU A 51 19.93 4.84 -9.80
N PRO A 52 20.52 5.56 -10.78
CA PRO A 52 20.25 5.33 -12.20
C PRO A 52 20.58 3.90 -12.65
N SER A 53 21.65 3.31 -12.10
CA SER A 53 22.06 1.93 -12.40
C SER A 53 21.00 0.89 -12.05
N LEU A 54 20.19 1.17 -11.02
CA LEU A 54 19.10 0.30 -10.58
C LEU A 54 17.74 0.71 -11.16
N GLN A 55 17.68 1.83 -11.89
CA GLN A 55 16.43 2.48 -12.31
C GLN A 55 15.47 2.62 -11.12
N ALA A 56 15.97 3.15 -10.00
CA ALA A 56 15.23 3.21 -8.74
C ALA A 56 15.62 4.42 -7.88
N ALA A 57 14.80 4.71 -6.89
CA ALA A 57 15.06 5.70 -5.84
C ALA A 57 14.97 5.04 -4.45
N PHE A 58 15.77 5.52 -3.51
CA PHE A 58 15.66 5.13 -2.11
C PHE A 58 14.89 6.20 -1.33
N VAL A 59 13.90 5.78 -0.54
CA VAL A 59 13.00 6.67 0.20
C VAL A 59 13.11 6.49 1.71
N GLU A 60 13.08 7.58 2.45
CA GLU A 60 12.96 7.61 3.90
C GLU A 60 11.48 7.76 4.26
N TYR A 61 10.92 6.75 4.92
CA TYR A 61 9.50 6.68 5.31
C TYR A 61 9.31 6.50 6.83
N GLY A 62 10.37 6.71 7.62
CA GLY A 62 10.37 6.53 9.09
C GLY A 62 10.67 5.10 9.58
N GLY A 63 11.00 4.18 8.68
CA GLY A 63 11.46 2.83 9.03
C GLY A 63 12.96 2.76 9.35
N ASN A 64 13.40 1.62 9.90
CA ASN A 64 14.81 1.37 10.26
C ASN A 64 15.77 1.34 9.05
N ARG A 65 15.24 1.16 7.83
CA ARG A 65 16.00 1.13 6.57
C ARG A 65 15.25 1.93 5.53
N HIS A 66 15.97 2.53 4.59
CA HIS A 66 15.35 3.19 3.45
C HIS A 66 14.57 2.18 2.61
N GLY A 67 13.40 2.60 2.13
CA GLY A 67 12.58 1.85 1.19
C GLY A 67 13.21 1.91 -0.20
N PHE A 68 12.97 0.87 -0.98
CA PHE A 68 13.35 0.80 -2.39
C PHE A 68 12.12 1.08 -3.24
N LEU A 69 12.21 2.06 -4.14
CA LEU A 69 11.14 2.45 -5.04
C LEU A 69 11.64 2.35 -6.49
N ALA A 70 11.23 1.30 -7.20
CA ALA A 70 11.56 1.11 -8.61
C ALA A 70 10.89 2.19 -9.47
N PHE A 71 11.55 2.61 -10.54
CA PHE A 71 11.02 3.66 -11.43
C PHE A 71 9.68 3.29 -12.07
N SER A 72 9.48 2.01 -12.41
CA SER A 72 8.22 1.49 -12.97
C SER A 72 7.03 1.61 -12.01
N GLU A 73 7.27 1.72 -10.70
CA GLU A 73 6.25 1.85 -9.66
C GLU A 73 5.94 3.31 -9.30
N ILE A 74 6.55 4.28 -10.00
CA ILE A 74 6.32 5.70 -9.75
C ILE A 74 5.23 6.22 -10.68
N HIS A 75 4.12 6.68 -10.10
CA HIS A 75 3.03 7.28 -10.85
C HIS A 75 3.50 8.52 -11.64
N PRO A 76 3.05 8.73 -12.90
CA PRO A 76 3.50 9.85 -13.74
C PRO A 76 3.28 11.25 -13.15
N ASP A 77 2.36 11.40 -12.20
CA ASP A 77 2.15 12.67 -11.48
C ASP A 77 3.39 13.14 -10.72
N TYR A 78 4.26 12.21 -10.32
CA TYR A 78 5.52 12.54 -9.65
C TYR A 78 6.65 12.88 -10.64
N TYR A 79 6.43 12.79 -11.95
CA TYR A 79 7.46 13.08 -12.93
C TYR A 79 7.64 14.59 -13.08
N GLN A 80 8.90 15.03 -13.09
CA GLN A 80 9.28 16.41 -13.36
C GLN A 80 9.36 16.64 -14.87
N ILE A 81 8.20 16.68 -15.51
CA ILE A 81 8.03 16.92 -16.95
C ILE A 81 7.00 18.04 -17.20
N PRO A 82 6.98 18.66 -18.39
CA PRO A 82 5.93 19.60 -18.79
C PRO A 82 4.52 19.01 -18.61
N VAL A 83 3.57 19.87 -18.27
CA VAL A 83 2.17 19.46 -18.02
C VAL A 83 1.57 18.75 -19.23
N ALA A 84 1.82 19.24 -20.44
CA ALA A 84 1.32 18.65 -21.68
C ALA A 84 1.82 17.20 -21.87
N ASP A 85 3.07 16.93 -21.53
CA ASP A 85 3.67 15.60 -21.66
C ASP A 85 3.08 14.64 -20.63
N ARG A 86 2.89 15.10 -19.39
CA ARG A 86 2.20 14.31 -18.35
C ARG A 86 0.76 13.98 -18.74
N GLU A 87 0.01 14.94 -19.25
CA GLU A 87 -1.36 14.71 -19.72
C GLU A 87 -1.44 13.75 -20.92
N ALA A 88 -0.45 13.75 -21.79
CA ALA A 88 -0.34 12.78 -22.87
C ALA A 88 -0.11 11.36 -22.33
N LEU A 89 0.82 11.20 -21.38
CA LEU A 89 1.11 9.91 -20.74
C LEU A 89 -0.10 9.34 -20.00
N LEU A 90 -0.78 10.15 -19.17
CA LEU A 90 -1.97 9.71 -18.43
C LEU A 90 -3.11 9.29 -19.36
N ARG A 91 -3.31 10.00 -20.47
CA ARG A 91 -4.32 9.62 -21.48
C ARG A 91 -3.97 8.30 -22.16
N GLN A 92 -2.69 8.06 -22.46
CA GLN A 92 -2.23 6.79 -23.04
C GLN A 92 -2.48 5.63 -22.07
N GLN A 93 -2.06 5.76 -20.80
CA GLN A 93 -2.28 4.74 -19.78
C GLN A 93 -3.76 4.44 -19.55
N ALA A 94 -4.61 5.48 -19.49
CA ALA A 94 -6.04 5.31 -19.35
C ALA A 94 -6.68 4.62 -20.57
N ALA A 95 -6.13 4.82 -21.78
CA ALA A 95 -6.59 4.14 -22.98
C ALA A 95 -6.17 2.66 -23.00
N GLU A 96 -4.97 2.34 -22.51
CA GLU A 96 -4.46 0.97 -22.38
C GLU A 96 -5.24 0.18 -21.32
N ALA A 97 -5.46 0.76 -20.13
CA ALA A 97 -6.23 0.12 -19.06
C ALA A 97 -7.71 -0.13 -19.40
N ARG A 98 -8.25 0.55 -20.42
CA ARG A 98 -9.61 0.27 -20.96
C ARG A 98 -9.63 -0.82 -22.01
N ARG A 99 -8.47 -1.14 -22.61
CA ARG A 99 -8.33 -2.18 -23.64
C ARG A 99 -8.06 -3.55 -23.03
N GLU A 100 -7.45 -3.58 -21.85
CA GLU A 100 -7.35 -4.76 -20.98
C GLU A 100 -8.69 -5.07 -20.29
#